data_AF-Q8VSX2-F1
#
_entry.id   AF-Q8VSX2-F1
#
_cell.length_a   1.000
_cell.length_b   1.000
_cell.length_c   1.000
_cell.angle_alpha   90.00
_cell.angle_beta   90.00
_cell.angle_gamma   90.00
#
_symmetry.space_group_name_H-M   'P 1'
#
loop_
_entity.id
_entity.type
_entity.pdbx_description
1 polymer ?
#
loop_
_entity_poly.entity_id
_entity_poly.type
_entity_poly.pdbx_seq_one_letter_code
_entity_poly.pdbx_strand_id
1 'polypeptide(L)'
;MDELNFLLFAAIQIFLLVWVIKTIANIKFVRKDYIFITGIIILSAILYNVYASQALVLVVIMIIIFFYSKVRWYSIVIVLMSTLLSYLTNFITVVISLYTEDIIHNIYLFTIFHLLIYIILSLILAHLFKHLLIKLRYIYLYISKRYYFIISFVLAIAFIYFYIISQTNLQENNSLKFYAIIFVSVIVFLSLVILLLSAFALREMKYKRKLQEIEAYYEYTLRI
;
A
#
# COMPACT_ATOMS: atom_id res chain seq x y z
N MET A 1 23.48 5.17 -15.37
CA MET A 1 22.07 4.97 -15.76
C MET A 1 21.51 6.33 -16.07
N ASP A 2 21.11 6.57 -17.33
CA ASP A 2 20.66 7.90 -17.77
C ASP A 2 19.44 8.39 -16.99
N GLU A 3 19.43 9.68 -16.63
CA GLU A 3 18.36 10.34 -15.86
C GLU A 3 16.97 10.13 -16.49
N LEU A 4 16.90 9.98 -17.81
CA LEU A 4 15.65 9.73 -18.55
C LEU A 4 14.99 8.38 -18.18
N ASN A 5 15.80 7.35 -17.91
CA ASN A 5 15.29 6.02 -17.53
C ASN A 5 14.71 6.02 -16.11
N PHE A 6 15.25 6.84 -15.21
CA PHE A 6 14.72 7.00 -13.85
C PHE A 6 13.34 7.67 -13.85
N LEU A 7 13.15 8.69 -14.69
CA LEU A 7 11.90 9.43 -14.73
C LEU A 7 10.75 8.60 -15.29
N LEU A 8 11.01 7.80 -16.34
CA LEU A 8 10.02 6.86 -16.89
C LEU A 8 9.63 5.80 -15.85
N PHE A 9 10.61 5.26 -15.13
CA PHE A 9 10.38 4.25 -14.11
C PHE A 9 9.55 4.81 -12.94
N ALA A 10 9.88 6.00 -12.46
CA ALA A 10 9.13 6.68 -11.40
C ALA A 10 7.66 6.97 -11.83
N ALA A 11 7.46 7.42 -13.07
CA ALA A 11 6.13 7.66 -13.62
C ALA A 11 5.29 6.37 -13.66
N ILE A 12 5.89 5.26 -14.09
CA ILE A 12 5.24 3.94 -14.12
C ILE A 12 4.92 3.44 -12.71
N GLN A 13 5.82 3.62 -11.75
CA GLN A 13 5.58 3.25 -10.35
C GLN A 13 4.40 4.00 -9.75
N ILE A 14 4.27 5.31 -10.02
CA ILE A 14 3.17 6.13 -9.51
C ILE A 14 1.86 5.76 -10.19
N PHE A 15 1.90 5.54 -11.51
CA PHE A 15 0.75 5.01 -12.24
C PHE A 15 0.27 3.68 -11.67
N LEU A 16 1.19 2.74 -11.43
CA LEU A 16 0.90 1.45 -10.81
C LEU A 16 0.34 1.61 -9.40
N LEU A 17 0.91 2.49 -8.57
CA LEU A 17 0.41 2.75 -7.22
C LEU A 17 -1.07 3.17 -7.25
N VAL A 18 -1.43 4.11 -8.14
CA VAL A 18 -2.82 4.54 -8.34
C VAL A 18 -3.70 3.38 -8.81
N TRP A 19 -3.18 2.52 -9.69
CA TRP A 19 -3.90 1.35 -10.18
C TRP A 19 -4.11 0.26 -9.12
N VAL A 20 -3.12 0.03 -8.27
CA VAL A 20 -3.19 -0.87 -7.10
C VAL A 20 -4.26 -0.35 -6.15
N ILE A 21 -4.23 0.95 -5.80
CA ILE A 21 -5.25 1.56 -4.94
C ILE A 21 -6.65 1.37 -5.53
N LYS A 22 -6.82 1.66 -6.84
CA LYS A 22 -8.08 1.45 -7.56
C LYS A 22 -8.58 0.01 -7.44
N THR A 23 -7.69 -0.96 -7.63
CA THR A 23 -7.99 -2.40 -7.60
C THR A 23 -8.44 -2.84 -6.21
N ILE A 24 -7.69 -2.43 -5.18
CA ILE A 24 -7.97 -2.75 -3.78
C ILE A 24 -9.29 -2.09 -3.33
N ALA A 25 -9.47 -0.80 -3.62
CA ALA A 25 -10.65 -0.03 -3.23
C ALA A 25 -11.90 -0.34 -4.06
N ASN A 26 -11.75 -1.03 -5.20
CA ASN A 26 -12.81 -1.36 -6.15
C ASN A 26 -13.59 -0.13 -6.66
N ILE A 27 -12.87 0.94 -7.03
CA ILE A 27 -13.46 2.22 -7.48
C ILE A 27 -13.55 2.24 -9.02
N LYS A 28 -14.64 2.80 -9.54
CA LYS A 28 -14.79 3.14 -10.97
C LYS A 28 -14.33 4.57 -11.20
N PHE A 29 -13.36 4.77 -12.09
CA PHE A 29 -12.90 6.11 -12.46
C PHE A 29 -13.77 6.74 -13.55
N VAL A 30 -14.06 8.03 -13.39
CA VAL A 30 -14.72 8.87 -14.40
C VAL A 30 -13.64 9.57 -15.23
N ARG A 31 -13.95 10.02 -16.45
CA ARG A 31 -12.97 10.71 -17.35
C ARG A 31 -12.16 11.81 -16.66
N LYS A 32 -12.77 12.61 -15.79
CA LYS A 32 -12.10 13.67 -15.02
C LYS A 32 -11.00 13.13 -14.09
N ASP A 33 -11.20 11.93 -13.53
CA ASP A 33 -10.25 11.29 -12.62
C ASP A 33 -8.93 10.97 -13.35
N TYR A 34 -9.00 10.57 -14.61
CA TYR A 34 -7.81 10.30 -15.43
C TYR A 34 -6.96 11.56 -15.66
N ILE A 35 -7.58 12.73 -15.85
CA ILE A 35 -6.88 14.01 -16.01
C ILE A 35 -6.13 14.37 -14.71
N PHE A 36 -6.78 14.17 -13.55
CA PHE A 36 -6.12 14.39 -12.26
C PHE A 36 -4.94 13.43 -12.04
N ILE A 37 -5.09 12.15 -12.38
CA ILE A 37 -4.02 11.16 -12.26
C ILE A 37 -2.83 11.54 -13.15
N THR A 38 -3.07 11.94 -14.40
CA THR A 38 -1.99 12.43 -15.28
C THR A 38 -1.32 13.68 -14.73
N GLY A 39 -2.09 14.59 -14.12
CA GLY A 39 -1.54 15.76 -13.43
C GLY A 39 -0.64 15.39 -12.25
N ILE A 40 -1.06 14.41 -11.43
CA ILE A 40 -0.25 13.90 -10.31
C ILE A 40 1.06 13.27 -10.83
N ILE A 41 1.01 12.50 -11.92
CA ILE A 41 2.21 11.88 -12.51
C ILE A 41 3.19 12.95 -13.00
N ILE A 42 2.73 13.94 -13.76
CA ILE A 42 3.59 15.03 -14.26
C ILE A 42 4.18 15.82 -13.09
N LEU A 43 3.35 16.19 -12.12
CA LEU A 43 3.78 16.95 -10.94
C LEU A 43 4.77 16.15 -10.09
N SER A 44 4.60 14.84 -9.99
CA SER A 44 5.54 13.97 -9.30
C SER A 44 6.90 13.90 -9.97
N ALA A 45 6.96 13.90 -11.30
CA ALA A 45 8.22 13.94 -12.04
C ALA A 45 8.96 15.26 -11.82
N ILE A 46 8.22 16.38 -11.80
CA ILE A 46 8.79 17.71 -11.48
C ILE A 46 9.30 17.73 -10.03
N LEU A 47 8.51 17.25 -9.08
CA LEU A 47 8.89 17.19 -7.66
C LEU A 47 10.12 16.30 -7.45
N TYR A 48 10.23 15.18 -8.16
CA TYR A 48 11.39 14.30 -8.07
C TYR A 48 12.67 14.99 -8.55
N ASN A 49 12.60 15.83 -9.59
CA ASN A 49 13.77 16.56 -10.06
C ASN A 49 14.26 17.62 -9.05
N VAL A 50 13.34 18.20 -8.25
CA VAL A 50 13.68 19.25 -7.27
C VAL A 50 14.05 18.68 -5.90
N TYR A 51 13.32 17.67 -5.44
CA TYR A 51 13.40 17.13 -4.07
C TYR A 51 13.94 15.69 -4.00
N ALA A 52 14.33 15.11 -5.14
CA ALA A 52 14.84 13.73 -5.25
C ALA A 52 13.92 12.73 -4.52
N SER A 53 14.48 11.90 -3.63
CA SER A 53 13.75 10.88 -2.87
C SER A 53 12.70 11.46 -1.91
N GLN A 54 12.83 12.72 -1.48
CA GLN A 54 11.87 13.37 -0.58
C GLN A 54 10.52 13.68 -1.25
N ALA A 55 10.50 13.74 -2.58
CA ALA A 55 9.30 13.91 -3.37
C ALA A 55 8.24 12.81 -3.09
N LEU A 56 8.68 11.60 -2.71
CA LEU A 56 7.79 10.47 -2.45
C LEU A 56 6.76 10.79 -1.36
N VAL A 57 7.16 11.45 -0.28
CA VAL A 57 6.24 11.81 0.81
C VAL A 57 5.15 12.77 0.33
N LEU A 58 5.53 13.78 -0.46
CA LEU A 58 4.59 14.76 -1.03
C LEU A 58 3.62 14.10 -2.02
N VAL A 59 4.13 13.19 -2.85
CA VAL A 59 3.30 12.45 -3.81
C VAL A 59 2.27 11.58 -3.09
N VAL A 60 2.66 10.90 -2.01
CA VAL A 60 1.72 10.10 -1.21
C VAL A 60 0.62 10.98 -0.59
N ILE A 61 0.97 12.16 -0.07
CA ILE A 61 -0.01 13.11 0.46
C ILE A 61 -1.00 13.56 -0.64
N MET A 62 -0.52 13.89 -1.83
CA MET A 62 -1.38 14.26 -2.96
C MET A 62 -2.34 13.14 -3.36
N ILE A 63 -1.84 11.90 -3.41
CA ILE A 63 -2.66 10.72 -3.70
C ILE A 63 -3.72 10.50 -2.61
N ILE A 64 -3.38 10.68 -1.33
CA ILE A 64 -4.36 10.63 -0.22
C ILE A 64 -5.46 11.66 -0.44
N ILE A 65 -5.12 12.92 -0.73
CA ILE A 65 -6.09 14.00 -0.97
C ILE A 65 -7.02 13.64 -2.13
N PHE A 66 -6.47 13.14 -3.24
CA PHE A 66 -7.25 12.72 -4.40
C PHE A 66 -8.24 11.61 -4.05
N PHE A 67 -7.78 10.52 -3.42
CA PHE A 67 -8.65 9.40 -3.06
C PHE A 67 -9.61 9.70 -1.90
N TYR A 68 -9.33 10.70 -1.07
CA TYR A 68 -10.25 11.16 -0.03
C TYR A 68 -11.59 11.61 -0.61
N SER A 69 -11.58 12.23 -1.79
CA SER A 69 -12.80 12.62 -2.50
C SER A 69 -13.71 11.44 -2.87
N LYS A 70 -13.16 10.22 -2.99
CA LYS A 70 -13.88 9.02 -3.44
C LYS A 70 -14.27 8.09 -2.29
N VAL A 71 -13.38 7.90 -1.32
CA VAL A 71 -13.54 6.88 -0.27
C VAL A 71 -13.46 7.46 1.15
N ARG A 72 -13.45 8.80 1.30
CA ARG A 72 -13.38 9.52 2.58
C ARG A 72 -12.21 9.00 3.43
N TRP A 73 -12.41 8.79 4.74
CA TRP A 73 -11.39 8.36 5.70
C TRP A 73 -10.71 7.03 5.36
N TYR A 74 -11.38 6.14 4.62
CA TYR A 74 -10.78 4.87 4.22
C TYR A 74 -9.67 5.05 3.16
N SER A 75 -9.63 6.20 2.46
CA SER A 75 -8.54 6.53 1.52
C SER A 75 -7.17 6.49 2.17
N ILE A 76 -7.01 7.06 3.37
CA ILE A 76 -5.73 7.14 4.07
C ILE A 76 -5.20 5.72 4.32
N VAL A 77 -6.07 4.81 4.76
CA VAL A 77 -5.72 3.41 5.00
C VAL A 77 -5.31 2.71 3.70
N ILE A 78 -6.11 2.81 2.64
CA ILE A 78 -5.82 2.10 1.39
C ILE A 78 -4.55 2.63 0.72
N VAL A 79 -4.36 3.95 0.71
CA VAL A 79 -3.18 4.56 0.07
C VAL A 79 -1.92 4.13 0.81
N LEU A 80 -1.87 4.26 2.14
CA LEU A 80 -0.72 3.81 2.92
C LEU A 80 -0.47 2.30 2.77
N MET A 81 -1.53 1.48 2.81
CA MET A 81 -1.39 0.03 2.54
C MET A 81 -0.81 -0.26 1.17
N SER A 82 -1.27 0.46 0.13
CA SER A 82 -0.80 0.27 -1.24
C SER A 82 0.65 0.71 -1.41
N THR A 83 1.10 1.76 -0.69
CA THR A 83 2.51 2.16 -0.68
C THR A 83 3.40 1.08 -0.05
N LEU A 84 2.95 0.43 1.02
CA LEU A 84 3.67 -0.67 1.65
C LEU A 84 3.71 -1.92 0.77
N LEU A 85 2.62 -2.21 0.07
CA LEU A 85 2.57 -3.26 -0.96
C LEU A 85 3.56 -2.97 -2.09
N SER A 86 3.70 -1.70 -2.49
CA SER A 86 4.67 -1.27 -3.50
C SER A 86 6.12 -1.49 -3.04
N TYR A 87 6.45 -1.18 -1.77
CA TYR A 87 7.76 -1.48 -1.20
C TYR A 87 8.07 -2.98 -1.20
N LEU A 88 7.09 -3.82 -0.82
CA LEU A 88 7.25 -5.28 -0.87
C LEU A 88 7.46 -5.78 -2.31
N THR A 89 6.71 -5.23 -3.26
CA THR A 89 6.84 -5.58 -4.68
C THR A 89 8.22 -5.20 -5.19
N ASN A 90 8.69 -3.99 -4.86
CA ASN A 90 10.02 -3.52 -5.25
C ASN A 90 11.10 -4.44 -4.67
N PHE A 91 11.00 -4.78 -3.39
CA PHE A 91 11.91 -5.72 -2.73
C PHE A 91 12.02 -7.06 -3.47
N ILE A 92 10.88 -7.71 -3.73
CA ILE A 92 10.85 -9.01 -4.42
C ILE A 92 11.45 -8.88 -5.83
N THR A 93 11.12 -7.80 -6.54
CA THR A 93 11.64 -7.55 -7.89
C THR A 93 13.14 -7.35 -7.88
N VAL A 94 13.67 -6.63 -6.89
CA VAL A 94 15.11 -6.42 -6.73
C VAL A 94 15.84 -7.73 -6.44
N VAL A 95 15.31 -8.56 -5.54
CA VAL A 95 15.87 -9.90 -5.27
C VAL A 95 15.91 -10.75 -6.54
N ILE A 96 14.82 -10.79 -7.31
CA ILE A 96 14.78 -11.51 -8.58
C ILE A 96 15.81 -10.93 -9.55
N SER A 97 15.96 -9.60 -9.59
CA SER A 97 16.90 -8.96 -10.51
C SER A 97 18.36 -9.29 -10.21
N LEU A 98 18.74 -9.44 -8.93
CA LEU A 98 20.09 -9.85 -8.53
C LEU A 98 20.46 -11.24 -9.06
N TYR A 99 19.51 -12.18 -9.10
CA TYR A 99 19.74 -13.50 -9.69
C TYR A 99 19.79 -13.50 -11.22
N THR A 100 19.28 -12.45 -11.86
CA THR A 100 19.20 -12.36 -13.33
C THR A 100 20.30 -11.49 -13.94
N GLU A 101 21.04 -10.75 -13.12
CA GLU A 101 22.13 -9.86 -13.55
C GLU A 101 23.23 -10.65 -14.28
N ASP A 102 23.55 -11.85 -13.81
CA ASP A 102 24.55 -12.73 -14.43
C ASP A 102 24.11 -13.35 -15.77
N ILE A 103 22.82 -13.26 -16.11
CA ILE A 103 22.23 -13.90 -17.30
C ILE A 103 22.09 -12.87 -18.43
N ILE A 104 21.58 -11.67 -18.13
CA ILE A 104 21.23 -10.66 -19.13
C ILE A 104 22.28 -9.54 -19.13
N HIS A 105 23.22 -9.63 -20.07
CA HIS A 105 24.33 -8.68 -20.17
C HIS A 105 23.94 -7.32 -20.78
N ASN A 106 22.77 -7.23 -21.43
CA ASN A 106 22.29 -5.98 -22.02
C ASN A 106 21.44 -5.17 -21.01
N ILE A 107 21.93 -3.99 -20.64
CA ILE A 107 21.34 -3.07 -19.65
C ILE A 107 19.88 -2.71 -19.98
N TYR A 108 19.55 -2.47 -21.26
CA TYR A 108 18.19 -2.09 -21.65
C TYR A 108 17.21 -3.27 -21.51
N LEU A 109 17.64 -4.47 -21.91
CA LEU A 109 16.83 -5.70 -21.76
C LEU A 109 16.62 -6.04 -20.27
N PHE A 110 17.65 -5.87 -19.45
CA PHE A 110 17.57 -6.04 -18.00
C PHE A 110 16.55 -5.08 -17.36
N THR A 111 16.59 -3.80 -17.75
CA THR A 111 15.67 -2.78 -17.20
C THR A 111 14.21 -3.08 -17.60
N ILE A 112 13.96 -3.47 -18.85
CA ILE A 112 12.63 -3.86 -19.33
C ILE A 112 12.13 -5.11 -18.58
N PHE A 113 12.99 -6.10 -18.39
CA PHE A 113 12.66 -7.32 -17.67
C PHE A 113 12.30 -7.05 -16.20
N HIS A 114 13.11 -6.25 -15.51
CA HIS A 114 12.84 -5.81 -14.14
C HIS A 114 11.47 -5.10 -14.03
N LEU A 115 11.18 -4.19 -14.97
CA LEU A 115 9.94 -3.43 -15.00
C LEU A 115 8.71 -4.33 -15.24
N LEU A 116 8.82 -5.31 -16.15
CA LEU A 116 7.76 -6.28 -16.41
C LEU A 116 7.44 -7.13 -15.18
N ILE A 117 8.47 -7.64 -14.49
CA ILE A 117 8.29 -8.39 -13.24
C ILE A 117 7.58 -7.52 -12.22
N TYR A 118 8.02 -6.27 -12.04
CA TYR A 118 7.42 -5.35 -11.09
C TYR A 118 5.92 -5.11 -11.38
N ILE A 119 5.54 -4.87 -12.65
CA ILE A 119 4.13 -4.72 -13.05
C ILE A 119 3.31 -5.96 -12.70
N ILE A 120 3.79 -7.14 -13.12
CA ILE A 120 3.07 -8.41 -12.95
C ILE A 120 2.88 -8.71 -11.46
N LEU A 121 3.95 -8.59 -10.69
CA LEU A 121 3.96 -8.88 -9.26
C LEU A 121 3.04 -7.91 -8.51
N SER A 122 3.09 -6.62 -8.84
CA SER A 122 2.24 -5.58 -8.23
C SER A 122 0.75 -5.88 -8.44
N LEU A 123 0.36 -6.29 -9.65
CA LEU A 123 -1.03 -6.63 -9.97
C LEU A 123 -1.50 -7.90 -9.28
N ILE A 124 -0.65 -8.93 -9.19
CA ILE A 124 -0.95 -10.18 -8.47
C ILE A 124 -1.17 -9.89 -6.98
N LEU A 125 -0.22 -9.19 -6.35
CA LEU A 125 -0.30 -8.80 -4.94
C LEU A 125 -1.54 -7.95 -4.66
N ALA A 126 -1.89 -7.01 -5.54
CA ALA A 126 -3.09 -6.18 -5.38
C ALA A 126 -4.38 -7.03 -5.37
N HIS A 127 -4.49 -8.04 -6.24
CA HIS A 127 -5.65 -8.94 -6.27
C HIS A 127 -5.73 -9.85 -5.05
N LEU A 128 -4.59 -10.42 -4.62
CA LEU A 128 -4.51 -11.21 -3.38
C LEU A 128 -4.94 -10.38 -2.17
N PHE A 129 -4.44 -9.14 -2.08
CA PHE A 129 -4.75 -8.24 -0.97
C PHE A 129 -6.21 -7.78 -1.00
N LYS A 130 -6.77 -7.51 -2.19
CA LYS A 130 -8.20 -7.23 -2.37
C LYS A 130 -9.04 -8.39 -1.83
N HIS A 131 -8.69 -9.63 -2.19
CA HIS A 131 -9.41 -10.81 -1.73
C HIS A 131 -9.34 -10.95 -0.20
N LEU A 132 -8.16 -10.73 0.40
CA LEU A 132 -7.96 -10.70 1.84
C LEU A 132 -8.86 -9.64 2.51
N LEU A 133 -8.85 -8.40 2.00
CA LEU A 133 -9.68 -7.33 2.53
C LEU A 133 -11.18 -7.58 2.37
N ILE A 134 -11.63 -8.20 1.27
CA ILE A 134 -13.05 -8.56 1.09
C ILE A 134 -13.47 -9.61 2.13
N LYS A 135 -12.66 -10.64 2.36
CA LYS A 135 -12.92 -11.62 3.42
C LYS A 135 -12.95 -10.98 4.80
N LEU A 136 -12.03 -10.06 5.09
CA LEU A 136 -12.02 -9.29 6.34
C LEU A 136 -13.22 -8.32 6.43
N ARG A 137 -13.68 -7.77 5.31
CA ARG A 137 -14.85 -6.87 5.22
C ARG A 137 -16.17 -7.57 5.44
N TYR A 138 -16.28 -8.85 5.09
CA TYR A 138 -17.45 -9.68 5.39
C TYR A 138 -17.72 -9.81 6.91
N ILE A 139 -16.73 -9.47 7.75
CA ILE A 139 -16.88 -9.34 9.22
C ILE A 139 -17.58 -8.02 9.63
N TYR A 140 -18.23 -7.33 8.68
CA TYR A 140 -19.09 -6.15 8.92
C TYR A 140 -18.30 -4.94 9.45
N LEU A 141 -17.42 -4.42 8.59
CA LEU A 141 -16.79 -3.11 8.74
C LEU A 141 -17.84 -1.98 8.65
N TYR A 142 -18.59 -1.71 9.72
CA TYR A 142 -19.05 -0.34 9.98
C TYR A 142 -18.07 0.30 10.96
N ILE A 143 -16.86 0.53 10.46
CA ILE A 143 -15.78 1.14 11.24
C ILE A 143 -16.17 2.59 11.56
N SER A 144 -16.30 2.90 12.85
CA SER A 144 -16.37 4.29 13.32
C SER A 144 -15.13 5.07 12.85
N LYS A 145 -15.26 6.39 12.63
CA LYS A 145 -14.15 7.27 12.20
C LYS A 145 -12.87 7.10 13.04
N ARG A 146 -13.01 6.72 14.33
CA ARG A 146 -11.89 6.53 15.25
C ARG A 146 -10.98 5.36 14.87
N TYR A 147 -11.51 4.26 14.32
CA TYR A 147 -10.64 3.13 13.98
C TYR A 147 -9.85 3.35 12.69
N TYR A 148 -10.41 4.05 11.70
CA TYR A 148 -9.62 4.47 10.55
C TYR A 148 -8.43 5.31 10.98
N PHE A 149 -8.63 6.21 11.95
CA PHE A 149 -7.55 7.02 12.50
C PHE A 149 -6.45 6.16 13.17
N ILE A 150 -6.82 5.20 14.03
CA ILE A 150 -5.84 4.31 14.69
C ILE A 150 -5.06 3.48 13.67
N ILE A 151 -5.76 2.87 12.70
CA ILE A 151 -5.12 2.05 11.66
C ILE A 151 -4.19 2.91 10.80
N SER A 152 -4.65 4.09 10.38
CA SER A 152 -3.84 5.04 9.62
C SER A 152 -2.61 5.52 10.38
N PHE A 153 -2.69 5.71 11.70
CA PHE A 153 -1.55 6.11 12.52
C PHE A 153 -0.45 5.05 12.53
N VAL A 154 -0.82 3.78 12.75
CA VAL A 154 0.14 2.66 12.70
C VAL A 154 0.75 2.51 11.31
N LEU A 155 -0.07 2.64 10.27
CA LEU A 155 0.38 2.65 8.88
C LEU A 155 1.35 3.78 8.55
N ALA A 156 1.12 4.98 9.08
CA ALA A 156 1.98 6.14 8.85
C ALA A 156 3.37 5.95 9.47
N ILE A 157 3.43 5.40 10.70
CA ILE A 157 4.70 5.04 11.35
C ILE A 157 5.48 4.06 10.47
N ALA A 158 4.82 3.04 9.95
CA ALA A 158 5.46 2.07 9.08
C ALA A 158 5.92 2.67 7.77
N PHE A 159 5.10 3.51 7.15
CA PHE A 159 5.49 4.24 5.95
C PHE A 159 6.78 5.05 6.18
N ILE A 160 6.87 5.79 7.29
CA ILE A 160 8.08 6.55 7.66
C ILE A 160 9.27 5.61 7.84
N TYR A 161 9.08 4.50 8.55
CA TYR A 161 10.13 3.51 8.78
C TYR A 161 10.67 2.91 7.47
N PHE A 162 9.79 2.47 6.56
CA PHE A 162 10.20 1.95 5.25
C PHE A 162 10.85 3.01 4.36
N TYR A 163 10.34 4.23 4.42
CA TYR A 163 10.93 5.35 3.69
C TYR A 163 12.38 5.61 4.14
N ILE A 164 12.66 5.62 5.44
CA ILE A 164 14.04 5.78 5.97
C ILE A 164 14.94 4.65 5.46
N ILE A 165 14.48 3.40 5.53
CA ILE A 165 15.29 2.26 5.07
C ILE A 165 15.52 2.31 3.55
N SER A 166 14.52 2.74 2.78
CA SER A 166 14.68 2.87 1.33
C SER A 166 15.73 3.91 0.92
N GLN A 167 16.15 4.81 1.82
CA GLN A 167 17.15 5.84 1.54
C GLN A 167 18.57 5.46 1.96
N THR A 168 18.76 4.37 2.69
CA THR A 168 20.11 3.96 3.10
C THR A 168 20.86 3.39 1.89
N ASN A 169 22.04 3.94 1.57
CA ASN A 169 22.85 3.54 0.41
C ASN A 169 23.29 2.07 0.50
N LEU A 170 23.02 1.31 -0.57
CA LEU A 170 23.18 -0.16 -0.63
C LEU A 170 24.46 -0.64 -1.34
N GLN A 171 25.49 0.22 -1.46
CA GLN A 171 26.67 -0.06 -2.30
C GLN A 171 27.76 -0.94 -1.65
N GLU A 172 27.61 -1.38 -0.40
CA GLU A 172 28.60 -2.25 0.24
C GLU A 172 28.10 -3.69 0.45
N ASN A 173 29.07 -4.62 0.53
CA ASN A 173 29.01 -6.09 0.70
C ASN A 173 28.01 -6.65 1.77
N ASN A 174 27.27 -5.78 2.46
CA ASN A 174 26.17 -6.06 3.37
C ASN A 174 24.77 -5.95 2.72
N SER A 175 24.66 -5.74 1.40
CA SER A 175 23.39 -5.59 0.67
C SER A 175 22.37 -6.69 1.01
N LEU A 176 22.80 -7.95 1.09
CA LEU A 176 21.94 -9.10 1.40
C LEU A 176 21.38 -9.07 2.83
N LYS A 177 22.15 -8.57 3.81
CA LYS A 177 21.68 -8.35 5.19
C LYS A 177 20.68 -7.19 5.26
N PHE A 178 20.90 -6.12 4.51
CA PHE A 178 19.95 -5.02 4.40
C PHE A 178 18.64 -5.45 3.74
N TYR A 179 18.71 -6.24 2.68
CA TYR A 179 17.52 -6.85 2.06
C TYR A 179 16.79 -7.76 3.05
N ALA A 180 17.50 -8.59 3.82
CA ALA A 180 16.88 -9.40 4.86
C ALA A 180 16.19 -8.55 5.94
N ILE A 181 16.78 -7.44 6.37
CA ILE A 181 16.18 -6.50 7.33
C ILE A 181 14.88 -5.90 6.77
N ILE A 182 14.89 -5.42 5.51
CA ILE A 182 13.68 -4.90 4.85
C ILE A 182 12.58 -5.96 4.85
N PHE A 183 12.92 -7.19 4.45
CA PHE A 183 11.96 -8.28 4.35
C PHE A 183 11.35 -8.66 5.70
N VAL A 184 12.18 -8.84 6.74
CA VAL A 184 11.72 -9.12 8.11
C VAL A 184 10.81 -8.01 8.59
N SER A 185 11.18 -6.75 8.34
CA SER A 185 10.35 -5.61 8.70
C SER A 185 9.00 -5.61 7.99
N VAL A 186 8.92 -6.00 6.71
CA VAL A 186 7.63 -6.12 6.00
C VAL A 186 6.77 -7.22 6.61
N ILE A 187 7.35 -8.37 6.96
CA ILE A 187 6.62 -9.48 7.60
C ILE A 187 6.09 -9.08 8.98
N VAL A 188 6.94 -8.49 9.81
CA VAL A 188 6.55 -8.00 11.14
C VAL A 188 5.45 -6.95 11.00
N PHE A 189 5.56 -6.05 10.02
CA PHE A 189 4.53 -5.04 9.80
C PHE A 189 3.20 -5.65 9.32
N LEU A 190 3.21 -6.51 8.31
CA LEU A 190 2.02 -7.19 7.81
C LEU A 190 1.32 -7.99 8.91
N SER A 191 2.09 -8.68 9.77
CA SER A 191 1.52 -9.41 10.90
C SER A 191 0.87 -8.46 11.92
N LEU A 192 1.48 -7.31 12.21
CA LEU A 192 0.92 -6.29 13.11
C LEU A 192 -0.41 -5.72 12.56
N VAL A 193 -0.47 -5.46 11.26
CA VAL A 193 -1.71 -5.05 10.57
C VAL A 193 -2.80 -6.12 10.71
N ILE A 194 -2.45 -7.39 10.46
CA ILE A 194 -3.40 -8.51 10.56
C ILE A 194 -3.90 -8.66 12.00
N LEU A 195 -3.01 -8.53 13.00
CA LEU A 195 -3.37 -8.57 14.42
C LEU A 195 -4.29 -7.42 14.82
N LEU A 196 -4.05 -6.22 14.32
CA LEU A 196 -4.94 -5.08 14.55
C LEU A 196 -6.32 -5.35 13.95
N LEU A 197 -6.38 -5.77 12.68
CA LEU A 197 -7.64 -6.08 12.00
C LEU A 197 -8.40 -7.22 12.70
N SER A 198 -7.72 -8.26 13.16
CA SER A 198 -8.33 -9.38 13.87
C SER A 198 -8.82 -8.99 15.27
N ALA A 199 -8.06 -8.17 16.01
CA ALA A 199 -8.49 -7.63 17.29
C ALA A 199 -9.74 -6.75 17.16
N PHE A 200 -9.84 -5.97 16.08
CA PHE A 200 -11.03 -5.17 15.79
C PHE A 200 -12.24 -6.05 15.46
N ALA A 201 -12.07 -7.05 14.59
CA ALA A 201 -13.10 -8.03 14.30
C ALA A 201 -13.65 -8.71 15.57
N LEU A 202 -12.75 -9.11 16.49
CA LEU A 202 -13.12 -9.76 17.74
C LEU A 202 -13.92 -8.85 18.68
N ARG A 203 -13.55 -7.57 18.81
CA ARG A 203 -14.28 -6.61 19.66
C ARG A 203 -15.70 -6.38 19.14
N GLU A 204 -15.88 -6.30 17.83
CA GLU A 204 -17.19 -6.07 17.23
C GLU A 204 -18.12 -7.28 17.41
N MET A 205 -17.60 -8.50 17.24
CA MET A 205 -18.39 -9.72 17.52
C MET A 205 -18.89 -9.76 18.97
N LYS A 206 -18.05 -9.37 19.93
CA LYS A 206 -18.43 -9.27 21.34
C LYS A 206 -19.49 -8.19 21.58
N TYR A 207 -19.40 -7.05 20.88
CA TYR A 207 -20.39 -5.98 20.98
C TYR A 207 -21.76 -6.43 20.47
N LYS A 208 -21.83 -7.06 19.28
CA LYS A 208 -23.09 -7.59 18.73
C LYS A 208 -23.73 -8.63 19.62
N ARG A 209 -22.94 -9.56 20.16
CA ARG A 209 -23.44 -10.59 21.08
C ARG A 209 -24.07 -9.96 22.31
N LYS A 210 -23.43 -8.95 22.91
CA LYS A 210 -24.00 -8.21 24.06
C LYS A 210 -25.29 -7.47 23.70
N LEU A 211 -25.38 -6.88 22.50
CA LEU A 211 -26.59 -6.20 22.06
C LEU A 211 -27.76 -7.18 21.93
N GLN A 212 -27.52 -8.35 21.34
CA GLN A 212 -28.52 -9.42 21.23
C GLN A 212 -28.95 -9.94 22.61
N GLU A 213 -28.01 -10.08 23.55
CA GLU A 213 -28.31 -10.46 24.94
C GLU A 213 -29.20 -9.41 25.63
N ILE A 214 -28.98 -8.12 25.38
CA ILE A 214 -29.81 -7.02 25.90
C ILE A 214 -31.20 -7.02 25.27
N GLU A 215 -31.30 -7.13 23.95
CA GLU A 215 -32.59 -7.17 23.24
C GLU A 215 -33.45 -8.36 23.70
N ALA A 216 -32.83 -9.54 23.84
CA ALA A 216 -33.52 -10.72 24.39
C ALA A 216 -34.02 -10.45 25.82
N TYR A 217 -33.21 -9.82 26.68
CA TYR A 217 -33.61 -9.49 28.05
C TYR A 217 -34.80 -8.52 28.10
N TYR A 218 -34.82 -7.50 27.25
CA TYR A 218 -35.96 -6.58 27.12
C TYR A 218 -37.21 -7.29 26.61
N GLU A 219 -37.09 -8.19 25.63
CA GLU A 219 -38.22 -8.95 25.10
C GLU A 219 -38.82 -9.87 26.17
N TYR A 220 -37.99 -10.47 27.02
CA TYR A 220 -38.44 -11.28 28.16
C TYR A 220 -39.13 -10.45 29.25
N THR A 221 -38.69 -9.23 29.53
CA THR A 221 -39.28 -8.37 30.57
C THR A 221 -40.54 -7.64 30.11
N LEU A 222 -40.67 -7.29 28.83
CA LEU A 222 -41.88 -6.68 28.28
C LEU A 222 -43.05 -7.67 28.07
N ARG A 223 -42.77 -8.98 28.08
CA ARG A 223 -43.79 -10.05 28.00
C ARG A 223 -44.39 -10.44 29.36
N ILE A 224 -43.82 -9.96 30.47
CA ILE A 224 -44.30 -10.14 31.84
C ILE A 224 -45.15 -8.93 32.23
#